data_AF-A0AAJ2LGN0-F1
#
_entry.id   AF-A0AAJ2LGN0-F1
#
_cell.length_a   1.000
_cell.length_b   1.000
_cell.length_c   1.000
_cell.angle_alpha   90.00
_cell.angle_beta   90.00
_cell.angle_gamma   90.00
#
_symmetry.space_group_name_H-M   'P 1'
#
loop_
_entity.id
_entity.type
_entity.pdbx_description
1 polymer ?
#
loop_
_entity_poly.entity_id
_entity_poly.type
_entity_poly.pdbx_seq_one_letter_code
_entity_poly.pdbx_strand_id
1 'polypeptide(L)'
;MTCSRCDNLDEYVRFRTRGELFRAIGTVRQAVADGDIEEIDAGPMKGTIAFSDLSDAGPLDDLLLYRFRCSDCGQNFVLGAETYHGSGGSWGKSEPLGST
;
A
#
# COMPACT_ATOMS: atom_id res chain seq x y z
N MET A 1 17.91 6.15 -2.07
CA MET A 1 18.62 5.69 -0.85
C MET A 1 17.58 5.65 0.25
N THR A 2 17.39 4.52 0.93
CA THR A 2 16.40 4.39 2.02
C THR A 2 16.86 5.13 3.26
N CYS A 3 15.91 5.71 4.01
CA CYS A 3 16.15 6.41 5.27
C CYS A 3 15.61 5.57 6.45
N SER A 4 15.87 6.01 7.68
CA SER A 4 15.41 5.32 8.90
C SER A 4 13.89 5.13 8.99
N ARG A 5 13.10 6.02 8.37
CA ARG A 5 11.63 5.87 8.29
C ARG A 5 11.19 4.73 7.38
N CYS A 6 12.05 4.29 6.46
CA CYS A 6 11.76 3.19 5.56
C CYS A 6 12.12 1.82 6.14
N ASP A 7 12.92 1.74 7.21
CA ASP A 7 13.52 0.49 7.67
C ASP A 7 12.46 -0.60 7.98
N ASN A 8 11.31 -0.20 8.54
CA ASN A 8 10.20 -1.11 8.85
C ASN A 8 9.19 -1.29 7.70
N LEU A 9 9.39 -0.59 6.57
CA LEU A 9 8.49 -0.58 5.41
C LEU A 9 9.12 -1.18 4.15
N ASP A 10 10.44 -1.42 4.17
CA ASP A 10 11.22 -1.88 3.02
C ASP A 10 11.05 -3.37 2.72
N GLU A 11 10.46 -4.14 3.64
CA GLU A 11 10.24 -5.56 3.41
C GLU A 11 9.17 -5.79 2.35
N TYR A 12 9.52 -6.56 1.31
CA TYR A 12 8.52 -7.04 0.35
C TYR A 12 7.64 -8.10 1.01
N VAL A 13 6.34 -7.83 1.09
CA VAL A 13 5.35 -8.73 1.70
C VAL A 13 4.38 -9.20 0.63
N ARG A 14 4.27 -10.53 0.43
CA ARG A 14 3.25 -11.12 -0.44
C ARG A 14 2.05 -11.58 0.39
N PHE A 15 0.85 -11.20 -0.01
CA PHE A 15 -0.40 -11.59 0.63
C PHE A 15 -0.97 -12.83 -0.08
N ARG A 16 -1.25 -13.89 0.69
CA ARG A 16 -1.94 -15.10 0.23
C ARG A 16 -3.34 -15.24 0.81
N THR A 17 -3.61 -14.51 1.90
CA THR A 17 -4.87 -14.53 2.63
C THR A 17 -5.34 -13.11 2.92
N ARG A 18 -6.66 -12.97 3.15
CA ARG A 18 -7.25 -11.70 3.59
C ARG A 18 -6.62 -11.19 4.89
N GLY A 19 -6.36 -12.07 5.86
CA GLY A 19 -5.71 -11.69 7.12
C GLY A 19 -4.29 -11.16 6.95
N GLU A 20 -3.51 -11.67 5.97
CA GLU A 20 -2.19 -11.10 5.65
C GLU A 20 -2.30 -9.70 5.04
N LEU A 21 -3.25 -9.51 4.11
CA LEU A 21 -3.53 -8.20 3.53
C LEU A 21 -3.88 -7.18 4.63
N PHE A 22 -4.80 -7.52 5.54
CA PHE A 22 -5.22 -6.59 6.59
C PHE A 22 -4.16 -6.34 7.67
N ARG A 23 -3.28 -7.31 7.95
CA ARG A 23 -2.10 -7.05 8.78
C ARG A 23 -1.17 -6.03 8.12
N ALA A 24 -0.90 -6.16 6.82
CA ALA A 24 -0.10 -5.18 6.09
C ALA A 24 -0.76 -3.79 6.03
N ILE A 25 -2.08 -3.73 5.78
CA ILE A 25 -2.85 -2.47 5.84
C ILE A 25 -2.71 -1.81 7.22
N GLY A 26 -2.74 -2.60 8.31
CA GLY A 26 -2.52 -2.10 9.66
C GLY A 26 -1.16 -1.43 9.84
N THR A 27 -0.09 -2.07 9.40
CA THR A 27 1.27 -1.49 9.42
C THR A 27 1.36 -0.20 8.61
N VAL A 28 0.82 -0.20 7.39
CA VAL A 28 0.84 0.98 6.51
C VAL A 28 0.03 2.14 7.11
N ARG A 29 -1.13 1.87 7.72
CA ARG A 29 -1.93 2.88 8.42
C ARG A 29 -1.17 3.52 9.57
N GLN A 30 -0.47 2.71 10.36
CA GLN A 30 0.34 3.23 11.46
C GLN A 30 1.44 4.15 10.93
N ALA A 31 2.15 3.74 9.87
CA ALA A 31 3.18 4.57 9.25
C ALA A 31 2.65 5.88 8.64
N VAL A 32 1.41 5.87 8.10
CA VAL A 32 0.73 7.11 7.68
C VAL A 32 0.39 7.99 8.87
N ALA A 33 -0.14 7.41 9.96
CA ALA A 33 -0.48 8.14 11.18
C ALA A 33 0.75 8.78 11.85
N ASP A 34 1.89 8.09 11.80
CA ASP A 34 3.17 8.56 12.34
C ASP A 34 3.86 9.60 11.43
N GLY A 35 3.35 9.79 10.21
CA GLY A 35 3.89 10.74 9.24
C GLY A 35 5.18 10.26 8.55
N ASP A 36 5.43 8.95 8.56
CA ASP A 36 6.58 8.35 7.89
C ASP A 36 6.38 8.27 6.37
N ILE A 37 5.13 8.00 5.97
CA ILE A 37 4.69 7.97 4.59
C ILE A 37 3.39 8.75 4.43
N GLU A 38 3.16 9.26 3.22
CA GLU A 38 1.90 9.88 2.80
C GLU A 38 1.29 9.09 1.64
N GLU A 39 -0.04 8.97 1.62
CA GLU A 39 -0.74 8.45 0.45
C GLU A 39 -0.62 9.45 -0.72
N ILE A 40 -0.28 8.94 -1.90
CA ILE A 40 -0.17 9.72 -3.14
C ILE A 40 -1.10 9.16 -4.19
N ASP A 41 -1.36 9.91 -5.26
CA ASP A 41 -2.24 9.44 -6.33
C ASP A 41 -1.70 8.14 -6.96
N ALA A 42 -2.53 7.10 -6.92
CA ALA A 42 -2.23 5.80 -7.50
C ALA A 42 -2.50 5.76 -9.02
N GLY A 43 -2.96 6.88 -9.60
CA GLY A 43 -3.22 7.02 -11.02
C GLY A 43 -4.55 6.38 -11.45
N PRO A 44 -4.74 6.11 -12.75
CA PRO A 44 -6.03 5.71 -13.30
C PRO A 44 -6.49 4.31 -12.90
N MET A 45 -5.59 3.48 -12.36
CA MET A 45 -5.90 2.11 -11.94
C MET A 45 -6.28 1.99 -10.45
N LYS A 46 -6.41 3.11 -9.74
CA LYS A 46 -6.78 3.10 -8.33
C LYS A 46 -8.21 2.57 -8.13
N GLY A 47 -8.41 1.88 -7.00
CA GLY A 47 -9.73 1.43 -6.57
C GLY A 47 -10.67 2.60 -6.24
N THR A 48 -11.94 2.28 -6.02
CA THR A 48 -12.98 3.24 -5.64
C THR A 48 -13.02 3.48 -4.13
N ILE A 49 -12.61 2.51 -3.33
CA ILE A 49 -12.57 2.58 -1.87
C ILE A 49 -11.29 3.31 -1.45
N ALA A 50 -11.43 4.36 -0.63
CA ALA A 50 -10.28 5.07 -0.07
C ALA A 50 -9.50 4.15 0.89
N PHE A 51 -8.17 4.34 0.98
CA PHE A 51 -7.33 3.51 1.85
C PHE A 51 -7.76 3.58 3.34
N SER A 52 -8.22 4.75 3.79
CA SER A 52 -8.77 4.98 5.13
C SER A 52 -10.00 4.13 5.43
N ASP A 53 -10.76 3.76 4.40
CA ASP A 53 -12.09 3.14 4.55
C ASP A 53 -12.04 1.61 4.47
N LEU A 54 -10.88 1.03 4.15
CA LEU A 54 -10.68 -0.41 4.16
C LEU A 54 -10.98 -1.02 5.54
N SER A 55 -11.73 -2.11 5.58
CA SER A 55 -11.99 -2.83 6.83
C SER A 55 -12.03 -4.33 6.60
N ASP A 56 -11.54 -5.10 7.58
CA ASP A 56 -11.43 -6.55 7.43
C ASP A 56 -12.80 -7.23 7.28
N ALA A 57 -13.85 -6.66 7.87
CA ALA A 57 -15.22 -7.13 7.69
C ALA A 57 -15.97 -6.49 6.50
N GLY A 58 -15.38 -5.49 5.83
CA GLY A 58 -16.05 -4.69 4.81
C GLY A 58 -15.83 -5.18 3.37
N PRO A 59 -16.56 -4.58 2.42
CA PRO A 59 -16.34 -4.84 0.99
C PRO A 59 -14.94 -4.40 0.57
N LEU A 60 -14.43 -5.05 -0.48
CA LEU A 60 -13.21 -4.66 -1.17
C LEU A 60 -13.53 -4.47 -2.66
N ASP A 61 -12.83 -3.56 -3.32
CA ASP A 61 -12.79 -3.53 -4.78
C ASP A 61 -12.09 -4.79 -5.29
N ASP A 62 -12.46 -5.25 -6.49
CA ASP A 62 -11.84 -6.39 -7.17
C ASP A 62 -10.32 -6.22 -7.33
N LEU A 63 -9.89 -4.97 -7.51
CA LEU A 63 -8.50 -4.55 -7.55
C LEU A 63 -8.26 -3.44 -6.53
N LEU A 64 -7.35 -3.68 -5.59
CA LEU A 64 -6.79 -2.69 -4.70
C LEU A 64 -5.48 -2.19 -5.27
N LEU A 65 -5.32 -0.87 -5.33
CA LEU A 65 -4.06 -0.22 -5.70
C LEU A 65 -3.92 1.10 -4.95
N TYR A 66 -2.97 1.15 -4.04
CA TYR A 66 -2.62 2.33 -3.26
C TYR A 66 -1.12 2.60 -3.36
N ARG A 67 -0.76 3.88 -3.44
CA ARG A 67 0.63 4.32 -3.53
C ARG A 67 0.95 5.24 -2.38
N PHE A 68 2.17 5.12 -1.90
CA PHE A 68 2.67 5.91 -0.79
C PHE A 68 4.05 6.45 -1.10
N ARG A 69 4.40 7.57 -0.48
CA ARG A 69 5.72 8.19 -0.57
C ARG A 69 6.26 8.44 0.82
N CYS A 70 7.51 8.07 1.06
CA CYS A 70 8.20 8.45 2.28
C CYS A 70 8.36 9.96 2.34
N SER A 71 7.92 10.56 3.45
CA SER A 71 7.93 12.00 3.66
C SER A 71 9.34 12.58 3.90
N ASP A 72 10.34 11.72 4.11
CA ASP A 72 11.75 12.13 4.29
C ASP A 72 12.58 11.93 3.02
N CYS A 73 12.71 10.69 2.53
CA CYS A 73 13.59 10.39 1.40
C CYS A 73 12.89 10.28 0.03
N GLY A 74 11.57 10.40 -0.02
CA GLY A 74 10.79 10.33 -1.25
C GLY A 74 10.66 8.93 -1.87
N GLN A 75 11.09 7.87 -1.18
CA GLN A 75 10.91 6.48 -1.64
C GLN A 75 9.42 6.17 -1.83
N ASN A 76 9.07 5.57 -2.97
CA ASN A 76 7.70 5.16 -3.25
C ASN A 76 7.47 3.72 -2.83
N PHE A 77 6.24 3.44 -2.39
CA PHE A 77 5.74 2.12 -2.04
C PHE A 77 4.38 1.89 -2.71
N VAL A 78 4.06 0.63 -2.96
CA VAL A 78 2.78 0.22 -3.50
C VAL A 78 2.17 -0.90 -2.66
N LEU A 79 0.89 -0.75 -2.33
CA LEU A 79 0.04 -1.83 -1.83
C LEU A 79 -0.93 -2.19 -2.96
N GLY A 80 -0.84 -3.41 -3.47
CA GLY A 80 -1.71 -3.89 -4.54
C GLY A 80 -2.25 -5.28 -4.24
N ALA A 81 -3.51 -5.56 -4.58
CA ALA A 81 -4.09 -6.89 -4.47
C ALA A 81 -5.25 -7.10 -5.44
N GLU A 82 -5.34 -8.27 -6.05
CA GLU A 82 -6.56 -8.74 -6.71
C GLU A 82 -7.38 -9.56 -5.71
N THR A 83 -8.57 -9.06 -5.36
CA THR A 83 -9.39 -9.61 -4.28
C THR A 83 -10.47 -10.55 -4.80
N TYR A 84 -10.88 -10.41 -6.06
CA TYR A 84 -11.95 -11.21 -6.68
C TYR A 84 -11.49 -12.63 -7.05
N HIS A 85 -10.33 -12.76 -7.72
CA HIS A 85 -9.80 -14.05 -8.16
C HIS A 85 -8.85 -14.72 -7.16
N GLY A 86 -8.53 -14.05 -6.04
CA GLY A 86 -7.60 -14.58 -5.05
C GLY A 86 -6.17 -14.73 -5.56
N SER A 87 -5.81 -14.03 -6.64
CA SER A 87 -4.45 -14.01 -7.24
C SER A 87 -3.39 -13.50 -6.24
N GLY A 88 -3.83 -12.91 -5.14
CA GLY A 88 -3.03 -12.41 -4.04
C GLY A 88 -2.72 -10.93 -4.22
N GLY A 89 -1.70 -10.48 -3.49
CA GLY A 89 -1.24 -9.10 -3.58
C GLY A 89 0.14 -8.94 -2.95
N SER A 90 0.63 -7.71 -2.94
CA SER A 90 1.86 -7.39 -2.25
C SER A 90 1.96 -5.96 -1.77
N TRP A 91 2.83 -5.79 -0.78
CA TRP A 91 3.43 -4.52 -0.38
C TRP A 91 4.90 -4.52 -0.78
N GLY A 92 5.41 -3.38 -1.22
CA GLY A 92 6.85 -3.18 -1.36
C GLY A 92 7.21 -1.86 -2.02
N LYS A 93 8.51 -1.61 -2.16
CA LYS A 93 9.03 -0.46 -2.92
C LYS A 93 8.52 -0.49 -4.36
N SER A 94 8.25 0.70 -4.89
CA SER A 94 7.97 0.91 -6.30
C SER A 94 8.81 2.05 -6.86
N GLU A 95 8.93 2.09 -8.18
CA GLU A 95 9.38 3.31 -8.86
C GLU A 95 8.30 4.42 -8.74
N PRO A 96 8.66 5.70 -8.89
CA PRO A 96 7.67 6.76 -9.09
C PRO A 96 6.75 6.46 -10.29
N LEU A 97 5.53 6.99 -10.31
CA LEU A 97 4.79 7.02 -11.59
C LEU A 97 5.61 7.89 -12.54
N GLY A 98 6.07 7.31 -13.65
CA GLY A 98 6.77 8.07 -14.67
C GLY A 98 5.86 9.18 -15.18
N SER A 99 6.33 10.42 -15.16
CA SER A 99 5.69 11.52 -15.88
C SER A 99 5.68 11.12 -17.36
N THR A 100 4.53 10.69 -17.87
CA THR A 100 4.29 10.52 -19.30
C THR A 100 3.81 11.84 -19.88
#